data_AF-A4BJB3-F1
#
_entry.id   AF-A4BJB3-F1
#
_cell.length_a   1.000
_cell.length_b   1.000
_cell.length_c   1.000
_cell.angle_alpha   90.00
_cell.angle_beta   90.00
_cell.angle_gamma   90.00
#
_symmetry.space_group_name_H-M   'P 1'
#
loop_
_entity.id
_entity.type
_entity.pdbx_description
1 polymer ?
#
loop_
_entity_poly.entity_id
_entity_poly.type
_entity_poly.pdbx_seq_one_letter_code
_entity_poly.pdbx_strand_id
1 'polypeptide(L)'
;MIASRARSYRAKHYGVFPAARSPQPAAKHQSGVTLVELIIAIVIISIASIALLQGLGLQTQRNVDPMIQSQANALARQYLEEALSRSFFDPTADPRVDPSITQAQATAAVRDISSRTANPTNRLAFNNVYEYNGFSQPIQAPNGTGIPELSGYSVSISVDLSGGLTLGSVSNPADTNNCPASIMLVTVTVSDPRGQLTVLNGYRTSYFDTSSRYTGC
;
A
#
# COMPACT_ATOMS: atom_id res chain seq x y z
N MET A 1 -41.06 -26.73 -79.09
CA MET A 1 -41.77 -25.45 -79.39
C MET A 1 -41.06 -24.36 -78.61
N ILE A 2 -40.22 -23.52 -79.25
CA ILE A 2 -40.57 -22.17 -79.80
C ILE A 2 -40.90 -21.20 -78.64
N ALA A 3 -40.32 -20.01 -78.43
CA ALA A 3 -39.63 -19.08 -79.32
C ALA A 3 -38.59 -18.21 -78.57
N SER A 4 -37.53 -17.85 -79.29
CA SER A 4 -36.67 -16.69 -79.03
C SER A 4 -37.41 -15.40 -79.40
N ARG A 5 -37.33 -14.35 -78.56
CA ARG A 5 -37.73 -12.99 -78.90
C ARG A 5 -36.51 -12.06 -78.83
N ALA A 6 -36.08 -11.57 -80.00
CA ALA A 6 -35.12 -10.49 -80.13
C ALA A 6 -35.76 -9.14 -79.76
N ARG A 7 -35.08 -8.32 -78.96
CA ARG A 7 -35.43 -6.91 -78.75
C ARG A 7 -34.45 -6.03 -79.53
N SER A 8 -35.00 -5.28 -80.46
CA SER A 8 -34.36 -4.20 -81.21
C SER A 8 -34.09 -2.98 -80.32
N TYR A 9 -32.86 -2.49 -80.31
CA TYR A 9 -32.48 -1.23 -79.68
C TYR A 9 -32.59 -0.07 -80.68
N ARG A 10 -33.33 0.98 -80.30
CA ARG A 10 -33.47 2.24 -81.04
C ARG A 10 -32.52 3.28 -80.42
N ALA A 11 -31.57 3.79 -81.20
CA ALA A 11 -30.64 4.83 -80.77
C ALA A 11 -31.38 6.17 -80.56
N LYS A 12 -31.19 6.80 -79.40
CA LYS A 12 -31.64 8.16 -79.10
C LYS A 12 -30.51 9.14 -79.43
N HIS A 13 -30.80 10.12 -80.29
CA HIS A 13 -29.94 11.27 -80.54
C HIS A 13 -29.90 12.18 -79.30
N TYR A 14 -28.69 12.49 -78.84
CA TYR A 14 -28.45 13.47 -77.78
C TYR A 14 -28.04 14.80 -78.40
N GLY A 15 -28.82 15.85 -78.12
CA GLY A 15 -28.47 17.23 -78.42
C GLY A 15 -27.37 17.75 -77.47
N VAL A 16 -26.57 18.67 -77.97
CA VAL A 16 -25.45 19.31 -77.27
C VAL A 16 -25.99 20.42 -76.36
N PHE A 17 -25.74 20.33 -75.05
CA PHE A 17 -25.98 21.41 -74.09
C PHE A 17 -24.71 22.26 -73.91
N PRO A 18 -24.81 23.60 -73.77
CA PRO A 18 -23.65 24.44 -73.51
C PRO A 18 -23.19 24.32 -72.05
N ALA A 19 -21.88 24.19 -71.85
CA ALA A 19 -21.25 24.01 -70.55
C ALA A 19 -21.31 25.27 -69.67
N ALA A 20 -21.82 25.13 -68.44
CA ALA A 20 -21.71 26.13 -67.40
C ALA A 20 -20.28 26.16 -66.82
N ARG A 21 -19.71 27.35 -66.64
CA ARG A 21 -18.33 27.56 -66.14
C ARG A 21 -18.29 27.43 -64.62
N SER A 22 -17.54 26.46 -64.11
CA SER A 22 -17.29 26.26 -62.67
C SER A 22 -16.35 27.33 -62.10
N PRO A 23 -16.57 27.84 -60.88
CA PRO A 23 -15.60 28.71 -60.19
C PRO A 23 -14.34 27.91 -59.83
N GLN A 24 -13.16 28.40 -60.23
CA GLN A 24 -11.89 27.78 -59.86
C GLN A 24 -11.49 28.15 -58.42
N PRO A 25 -10.88 27.23 -57.66
CA PRO A 25 -10.33 27.53 -56.34
C PRO A 25 -9.13 28.48 -56.49
N ALA A 26 -9.09 29.54 -55.69
CA ALA A 26 -7.95 30.46 -55.64
C ALA A 26 -6.67 29.70 -55.25
N ALA A 27 -5.63 29.80 -56.08
CA ALA A 27 -4.34 29.18 -55.83
C ALA A 27 -3.69 29.78 -54.58
N LYS A 28 -3.48 28.95 -53.55
CA LYS A 28 -2.67 29.35 -52.39
C LYS A 28 -1.22 29.48 -52.85
N HIS A 29 -0.65 30.68 -52.74
CA HIS A 29 0.77 30.91 -52.97
C HIS A 29 1.58 30.10 -51.95
N GLN A 30 2.42 29.18 -52.43
CA GLN A 30 3.48 28.58 -51.61
C GLN A 30 4.62 29.59 -51.49
N SER A 31 4.76 30.18 -50.30
CA SER A 31 5.96 30.92 -49.92
C SER A 31 7.06 29.91 -49.59
N GLY A 32 8.16 29.94 -50.33
CA GLY A 32 9.36 29.18 -49.99
C GLY A 32 9.99 29.69 -48.69
N VAL A 33 10.64 28.80 -47.95
CA VAL A 33 11.39 29.15 -46.73
C VAL A 33 12.80 29.62 -47.08
N THR A 34 13.37 30.51 -46.29
CA THR A 34 14.75 30.98 -46.49
C THR A 34 15.76 30.05 -45.83
N LEU A 35 17.01 30.04 -46.31
CA LEU A 35 18.10 29.23 -45.71
C LEU A 35 18.36 29.63 -44.25
N VAL A 36 18.28 30.92 -43.93
CA VAL A 36 18.45 31.43 -42.55
C VAL A 36 17.35 30.93 -41.63
N GLU A 37 16.10 30.89 -42.12
CA GLU A 37 14.94 30.42 -41.36
C GLU A 37 15.04 28.93 -41.04
N LEU A 38 15.56 28.11 -41.97
CA LEU A 38 15.86 26.70 -41.72
C LEU A 38 16.92 26.51 -40.63
N ILE A 39 18.00 27.31 -40.67
CA ILE A 39 19.08 27.26 -39.67
C ILE A 39 18.54 27.62 -38.28
N ILE A 40 17.75 28.69 -38.18
CA ILE A 40 17.16 29.10 -36.90
C ILE A 40 16.21 28.02 -36.37
N ALA A 41 15.41 27.38 -37.25
CA ALA A 41 14.51 26.31 -36.84
C ALA A 41 15.24 25.10 -36.25
N ILE A 42 16.30 24.59 -36.91
CA ILE A 42 17.05 23.44 -36.38
C ILE A 42 17.77 23.78 -35.07
N VAL A 43 18.23 25.02 -34.88
CA VAL A 43 18.86 25.49 -33.63
C VAL A 43 17.83 25.52 -32.50
N ILE A 44 16.64 26.08 -32.74
CA ILE A 44 15.57 26.13 -31.74
C ILE A 44 15.13 24.70 -31.35
N ILE A 45 14.92 23.82 -32.34
CA ILE A 45 14.55 22.42 -32.09
C ILE A 45 15.64 21.69 -31.29
N SER A 46 16.92 21.96 -31.56
CA SER A 46 18.04 21.35 -30.83
C SER A 46 18.05 21.76 -29.36
N ILE A 47 17.91 23.06 -29.08
CA ILE A 47 17.87 23.58 -27.70
C ILE A 47 16.62 23.04 -26.97
N ALA A 48 15.46 23.02 -27.62
CA ALA A 48 14.23 22.47 -27.07
C ALA A 48 14.34 20.97 -26.75
N SER A 49 15.00 20.21 -27.63
CA SER A 49 15.20 18.76 -27.44
C SER A 49 16.11 18.45 -26.25
N ILE A 50 17.17 19.25 -26.03
CA ILE A 50 18.05 19.11 -24.86
C ILE A 50 17.27 19.37 -23.56
N ALA A 51 16.44 20.41 -23.53
CA ALA A 51 15.60 20.71 -22.36
C ALA A 51 14.57 19.60 -22.08
N LEU A 52 13.96 19.04 -23.13
CA LEU A 52 13.03 17.90 -23.03
C LEU A 52 13.69 16.65 -22.44
N LEU A 53 14.87 16.29 -22.94
CA LEU A 53 15.61 15.11 -22.46
C LEU A 53 16.07 15.26 -21.01
N GLN A 54 16.45 16.47 -20.58
CA GLN A 54 16.75 16.76 -19.17
C GLN A 54 15.50 16.64 -18.27
N GLY A 55 14.34 17.08 -18.75
CA GLY A 55 13.07 16.92 -18.05
C GLY A 55 12.68 15.45 -17.83
N LEU A 56 12.89 14.61 -18.85
CA LEU A 56 12.60 13.17 -18.77
C LEU A 56 13.53 12.44 -17.77
N GLY A 57 14.80 12.82 -17.68
CA GLY A 57 15.78 12.19 -16.77
C GLY A 57 15.43 12.35 -15.28
N LEU A 58 14.84 13.48 -14.89
CA LEU A 58 14.37 13.72 -13.52
C LEU A 58 13.13 12.88 -13.16
N GLN A 59 12.38 12.40 -14.16
CA GLN A 59 11.17 11.62 -13.96
C GLN A 59 11.49 10.14 -13.68
N THR A 60 12.54 9.60 -14.31
CA THR A 60 12.94 8.20 -14.11
C THR A 60 13.49 7.92 -12.70
N GLN A 61 14.26 8.85 -12.12
CA GLN A 61 14.77 8.69 -10.75
C GLN A 61 13.65 8.75 -9.71
N ARG A 62 12.59 9.51 -9.97
CA ARG A 62 11.41 9.60 -9.09
C ARG A 62 10.51 8.35 -9.11
N ASN A 63 10.78 7.36 -9.97
CA ASN A 63 9.92 6.18 -10.15
C ASN A 63 10.32 4.96 -9.32
N VAL A 64 11.55 4.86 -8.81
CA VAL A 64 12.00 3.70 -8.00
C VAL A 64 11.68 3.89 -6.52
N ASP A 65 11.79 5.13 -6.03
CA ASP A 65 11.48 5.52 -4.65
C ASP A 65 10.05 5.16 -4.18
N PRO A 66 8.98 5.39 -4.97
CA PRO A 66 7.62 5.06 -4.54
C PRO A 66 7.39 3.55 -4.41
N MET A 67 8.12 2.71 -5.16
CA MET A 67 7.97 1.25 -5.06
C MET A 67 8.49 0.74 -3.72
N ILE A 68 9.71 1.12 -3.33
CA ILE A 68 10.33 0.71 -2.06
C ILE A 68 9.48 1.19 -0.87
N GLN A 69 8.97 2.42 -0.94
CA GLN A 69 8.11 2.98 0.10
C GLN A 69 6.74 2.29 0.15
N SER A 70 6.13 1.96 -0.99
CA SER A 70 4.88 1.21 -1.04
C SER A 70 5.05 -0.19 -0.43
N GLN A 71 6.16 -0.86 -0.74
CA GLN A 71 6.50 -2.15 -0.17
C GLN A 71 6.73 -2.07 1.35
N ALA A 72 7.48 -1.07 1.84
CA ALA A 72 7.66 -0.84 3.27
C ALA A 72 6.31 -0.63 4.00
N ASN A 73 5.38 0.11 3.38
CA ASN A 73 4.04 0.31 3.92
C ASN A 73 3.19 -0.97 3.93
N ALA A 74 3.25 -1.77 2.86
CA ALA A 74 2.55 -3.05 2.80
C ALA A 74 3.05 -4.01 3.89
N LEU A 75 4.37 -4.07 4.08
CA LEU A 75 4.99 -4.85 5.15
C LEU A 75 4.56 -4.34 6.53
N ALA A 76 4.66 -3.03 6.78
CA ALA A 76 4.28 -2.45 8.07
C ALA A 76 2.81 -2.74 8.41
N ARG A 77 1.90 -2.63 7.42
CA ARG A 77 0.48 -2.98 7.58
C ARG A 77 0.28 -4.45 7.88
N GLN A 78 0.93 -5.33 7.11
CA GLN A 78 0.83 -6.76 7.33
C GLN A 78 1.24 -7.14 8.75
N TYR A 79 2.39 -6.65 9.24
CA TYR A 79 2.85 -6.94 10.59
C TYR A 79 1.94 -6.33 11.66
N LEU A 80 1.41 -5.13 11.43
CA LEU A 80 0.46 -4.51 12.34
C LEU A 80 -0.84 -5.30 12.43
N GLU A 81 -1.40 -5.71 11.30
CA GLU A 81 -2.61 -6.53 11.23
C GLU A 81 -2.38 -7.92 11.86
N GLU A 82 -1.23 -8.54 11.61
CA GLU A 82 -0.84 -9.81 12.23
C GLU A 82 -0.78 -9.68 13.75
N ALA A 83 -0.14 -8.63 14.28
CA ALA A 83 -0.06 -8.38 15.72
C ALA A 83 -1.45 -8.10 16.33
N LEU A 84 -2.23 -7.21 15.72
CA LEU A 84 -3.56 -6.82 16.21
C LEU A 84 -4.60 -7.95 16.09
N SER A 85 -4.36 -8.94 15.24
CA SER A 85 -5.23 -10.11 15.09
C SER A 85 -5.15 -11.09 16.27
N ARG A 86 -4.08 -11.03 17.07
CA ARG A 86 -3.90 -11.94 18.20
C ARG A 86 -4.81 -11.60 19.38
N SER A 87 -4.93 -12.56 20.29
CA SER A 87 -5.69 -12.37 21.52
C SER A 87 -5.05 -11.29 22.39
N PHE A 88 -5.85 -10.57 23.15
CA PHE A 88 -5.34 -9.56 24.09
C PHE A 88 -4.65 -10.22 25.29
N PHE A 89 -5.25 -11.28 25.84
CA PHE A 89 -4.68 -12.11 26.90
C PHE A 89 -4.08 -13.36 26.30
N ASP A 90 -3.07 -13.95 26.93
CA ASP A 90 -2.69 -15.32 26.65
C ASP A 90 -3.94 -16.24 26.73
N PRO A 91 -4.25 -17.03 25.69
CA PRO A 91 -5.43 -17.88 25.66
C PRO A 91 -5.51 -18.93 26.79
N THR A 92 -4.39 -19.30 27.40
CA THR A 92 -4.34 -20.25 28.53
C THR A 92 -4.82 -19.64 29.85
N ALA A 93 -4.91 -18.30 29.92
CA ALA A 93 -5.33 -17.56 31.10
C ALA A 93 -6.21 -16.34 30.72
N ASP A 94 -7.12 -16.51 29.74
CA ASP A 94 -8.07 -15.47 29.33
C ASP A 94 -9.27 -15.41 30.31
N PRO A 95 -9.44 -14.30 31.07
CA PRO A 95 -10.54 -14.16 32.04
C PRO A 95 -11.93 -14.05 31.42
N ARG A 96 -12.04 -13.92 30.08
CA ARG A 96 -13.31 -14.01 29.34
C ARG A 96 -13.79 -15.44 29.18
N VAL A 97 -12.87 -16.41 29.17
CA VAL A 97 -13.16 -17.82 28.92
C VAL A 97 -13.21 -18.60 30.22
N ASP A 98 -12.27 -18.36 31.12
CA ASP A 98 -12.21 -19.05 32.41
C ASP A 98 -12.52 -18.08 33.57
N PRO A 99 -13.66 -18.27 34.27
CA PRO A 99 -14.02 -17.41 35.35
C PRO A 99 -13.19 -17.57 36.64
N SER A 100 -12.40 -18.64 36.75
CA SER A 100 -11.56 -18.92 37.92
C SER A 100 -10.22 -18.18 37.91
N ILE A 101 -9.87 -17.56 36.77
CA ILE A 101 -8.66 -16.76 36.63
C ILE A 101 -8.66 -15.63 37.65
N THR A 102 -7.61 -15.59 38.47
CA THR A 102 -7.39 -14.53 39.45
C THR A 102 -6.88 -13.26 38.78
N GLN A 103 -7.00 -12.12 39.47
CA GLN A 103 -6.47 -10.84 38.99
C GLN A 103 -4.99 -10.91 38.62
N ALA A 104 -4.17 -11.55 39.47
CA ALA A 104 -2.73 -11.69 39.22
C ALA A 104 -2.42 -12.52 37.97
N GLN A 105 -3.18 -13.60 37.74
CA GLN A 105 -3.05 -14.42 36.54
C GLN A 105 -3.47 -13.65 35.28
N ALA A 106 -4.57 -12.91 35.34
CA ALA A 106 -5.00 -12.06 34.22
C ALA A 106 -3.95 -10.99 33.89
N THR A 107 -3.36 -10.33 34.89
CA THR A 107 -2.29 -9.34 34.68
C THR A 107 -1.04 -9.95 34.08
N ALA A 108 -0.64 -11.15 34.53
CA ALA A 108 0.46 -11.89 33.93
C ALA A 108 0.17 -12.29 32.47
N ALA A 109 -1.05 -12.75 32.18
CA ALA A 109 -1.46 -13.19 30.84
C ALA A 109 -1.43 -12.08 29.78
N VAL A 110 -1.63 -10.81 30.17
CA VAL A 110 -1.47 -9.65 29.26
C VAL A 110 -0.03 -9.50 28.80
N ARG A 111 0.94 -9.82 29.67
CA ARG A 111 2.37 -9.63 29.42
C ARG A 111 3.11 -10.94 29.11
N ASP A 112 2.38 -12.03 28.85
CA ASP A 112 3.01 -13.31 28.52
C ASP A 112 3.80 -13.21 27.21
N ILE A 113 4.96 -13.87 27.18
CA ILE A 113 5.86 -13.97 26.03
C ILE A 113 6.43 -15.40 25.91
N SER A 114 5.78 -16.38 26.54
CA SER A 114 6.31 -17.73 26.71
C SER A 114 6.41 -18.47 25.37
N SER A 115 5.41 -18.30 24.50
CA SER A 115 5.37 -18.94 23.18
C SER A 115 6.45 -18.37 22.25
N ARG A 116 6.71 -17.05 22.31
CA ARG A 116 7.82 -16.41 21.61
C ARG A 116 9.17 -16.86 22.15
N THR A 117 9.30 -16.98 23.48
CA THR A 117 10.57 -17.41 24.08
C THR A 117 10.95 -18.80 23.59
N ALA A 118 9.96 -19.70 23.45
CA ALA A 118 10.16 -21.02 22.87
C ALA A 118 10.38 -20.99 21.34
N ASN A 119 9.82 -20.00 20.62
CA ASN A 119 9.81 -19.93 19.17
C ASN A 119 10.17 -18.52 18.64
N PRO A 120 11.40 -18.02 18.86
CA PRO A 120 11.73 -16.59 18.68
C PRO A 120 11.55 -16.07 17.25
N THR A 121 11.62 -16.94 16.25
CA THR A 121 11.49 -16.59 14.83
C THR A 121 10.19 -17.08 14.20
N ASN A 122 9.43 -17.96 14.86
CA ASN A 122 8.20 -18.56 14.33
C ASN A 122 6.97 -17.93 15.00
N ARG A 123 6.44 -16.90 14.34
CA ARG A 123 5.27 -16.12 14.77
C ARG A 123 3.95 -16.88 14.64
N LEU A 124 3.94 -18.07 14.03
CA LEU A 124 2.75 -18.93 14.05
C LEU A 124 2.43 -19.41 15.47
N ALA A 125 3.44 -19.51 16.33
CA ALA A 125 3.26 -19.86 17.74
C ALA A 125 2.74 -18.68 18.58
N PHE A 126 2.82 -17.45 18.08
CA PHE A 126 2.45 -16.28 18.87
C PHE A 126 0.94 -16.23 19.08
N ASN A 127 0.55 -16.26 20.35
CA ASN A 127 -0.82 -16.52 20.77
C ASN A 127 -1.55 -15.27 21.33
N ASN A 128 -0.81 -14.26 21.79
CA ASN A 128 -1.34 -12.95 22.20
C ASN A 128 -0.59 -11.79 21.50
N VAL A 129 -1.10 -10.56 21.66
CA VAL A 129 -0.48 -9.36 21.06
C VAL A 129 0.88 -9.05 21.68
N TYR A 130 1.05 -9.27 22.98
CA TYR A 130 2.27 -8.87 23.69
C TYR A 130 3.50 -9.72 23.35
N GLU A 131 3.31 -10.89 22.75
CA GLU A 131 4.40 -11.67 22.17
C GLU A 131 5.22 -10.85 21.15
N TYR A 132 4.62 -9.88 20.45
CA TYR A 132 5.37 -9.04 19.51
C TYR A 132 6.19 -7.93 20.21
N ASN A 133 6.07 -7.75 21.52
CA ASN A 133 6.78 -6.68 22.22
C ASN A 133 8.31 -6.89 22.20
N GLY A 134 9.03 -5.99 21.54
CA GLY A 134 10.47 -6.10 21.32
C GLY A 134 10.83 -7.12 20.23
N PHE A 135 9.88 -7.55 19.40
CA PHE A 135 10.17 -8.39 18.24
C PHE A 135 10.94 -7.56 17.22
N SER A 136 12.15 -8.00 16.86
CA SER A 136 12.99 -7.34 15.85
C SER A 136 13.73 -8.39 15.03
N GLN A 137 13.48 -8.43 13.73
CA GLN A 137 14.01 -9.44 12.81
C GLN A 137 14.08 -8.89 11.37
N PRO A 138 14.86 -9.52 10.48
CA PRO A 138 14.65 -9.39 9.05
C PRO A 138 13.21 -9.76 8.66
N ILE A 139 12.75 -9.28 7.51
CA ILE A 139 11.42 -9.67 7.02
C ILE A 139 11.42 -11.14 6.63
N GLN A 140 10.46 -11.88 7.19
CA GLN A 140 10.34 -13.32 7.03
C GLN A 140 8.87 -13.74 7.12
N ALA A 141 8.54 -14.85 6.46
CA ALA A 141 7.24 -15.48 6.57
C ALA A 141 6.91 -15.81 8.04
N PRO A 142 5.63 -15.97 8.41
CA PRO A 142 5.23 -16.23 9.80
C PRO A 142 5.89 -17.47 10.42
N ASN A 143 6.22 -18.48 9.62
CA ASN A 143 6.92 -19.69 10.06
C ASN A 143 8.44 -19.51 10.30
N GLY A 144 8.97 -18.29 10.13
CA GLY A 144 10.39 -17.97 10.24
C GLY A 144 11.21 -18.15 8.96
N THR A 145 10.59 -18.54 7.84
CA THR A 145 11.30 -18.70 6.57
C THR A 145 11.64 -17.33 5.97
N GLY A 146 12.92 -17.09 5.69
CA GLY A 146 13.36 -15.86 5.03
C GLY A 146 12.78 -15.73 3.63
N ILE A 147 12.54 -14.48 3.21
CA ILE A 147 12.08 -14.13 1.85
C ILE A 147 13.23 -13.38 1.18
N PRO A 148 14.00 -14.02 0.27
CA PRO A 148 15.23 -13.44 -0.29
C PRO A 148 15.04 -12.05 -0.90
N GLU A 149 13.89 -11.81 -1.54
CA GLU A 149 13.53 -10.54 -2.17
C GLU A 149 13.37 -9.39 -1.17
N LEU A 150 13.24 -9.70 0.12
CA LEU A 150 13.04 -8.74 1.21
C LEU A 150 14.24 -8.65 2.15
N SER A 151 15.41 -9.20 1.79
CA SER A 151 16.58 -9.25 2.67
C SER A 151 17.11 -7.88 3.10
N GLY A 152 16.82 -6.82 2.34
CA GLY A 152 17.16 -5.44 2.68
C GLY A 152 16.14 -4.76 3.60
N TYR A 153 15.04 -5.42 3.96
CA TYR A 153 14.03 -4.90 4.87
C TYR A 153 14.16 -5.57 6.25
N SER A 154 13.82 -4.81 7.28
CA SER A 154 13.70 -5.33 8.65
C SER A 154 12.50 -4.72 9.36
N VAL A 155 12.01 -5.41 10.38
CA VAL A 155 10.89 -4.96 11.20
C VAL A 155 11.29 -4.94 12.67
N SER A 156 10.82 -3.93 13.39
CA SER A 156 10.85 -3.83 14.84
C SER A 156 9.45 -3.50 15.34
N ILE A 157 9.00 -4.17 16.40
CA ILE A 157 7.67 -4.02 16.98
C ILE A 157 7.81 -3.78 18.47
N SER A 158 7.12 -2.76 18.97
CA SER A 158 6.95 -2.53 20.41
C SER A 158 5.46 -2.50 20.77
N VAL A 159 5.16 -2.93 21.99
CA VAL A 159 3.80 -2.92 22.54
C VAL A 159 3.84 -2.18 23.87
N ASP A 160 3.27 -0.98 23.89
CA ASP A 160 3.15 -0.16 25.09
C ASP A 160 1.82 -0.46 25.79
N LEU A 161 1.91 -0.79 27.06
CA LEU A 161 0.78 -0.89 27.98
C LEU A 161 1.12 -0.27 29.35
N SER A 162 1.89 0.81 29.31
CA SER A 162 2.26 1.58 30.50
C SER A 162 1.02 2.13 31.22
N GLY A 163 1.11 2.24 32.53
CA GLY A 163 0.08 2.90 33.33
C GLY A 163 -0.10 4.35 32.88
N GLY A 164 -1.36 4.78 32.75
CA GLY A 164 -1.68 6.12 32.25
C GLY A 164 -1.78 6.25 30.72
N LEU A 165 -1.53 5.18 29.94
CA LEU A 165 -1.90 5.15 28.53
C LEU A 165 -3.43 5.31 28.40
N THR A 166 -3.90 6.29 27.64
CA THR A 166 -5.32 6.60 27.50
C THR A 166 -5.81 6.50 26.06
N LEU A 167 -7.06 6.06 25.90
CA LEU A 167 -7.78 6.07 24.63
C LEU A 167 -9.24 6.45 24.91
N GLY A 168 -9.54 7.74 24.76
CA GLY A 168 -10.83 8.30 25.17
C GLY A 168 -11.02 8.21 26.69
N SER A 169 -12.10 7.57 27.13
CA SER A 169 -12.41 7.36 28.55
C SER A 169 -11.77 6.11 29.15
N VAL A 170 -11.07 5.31 28.35
CA VAL A 170 -10.35 4.13 28.83
C VAL A 170 -8.92 4.53 29.14
N SER A 171 -8.40 4.10 30.29
CA SER A 171 -7.01 4.29 30.68
C SER A 171 -6.44 3.01 31.26
N ASN A 172 -5.14 2.77 31.04
CA ASN A 172 -4.45 1.70 31.73
C ASN A 172 -4.26 2.08 33.21
N PRO A 173 -4.53 1.15 34.14
CA PRO A 173 -4.36 1.40 35.56
C PRO A 173 -2.89 1.66 35.90
N ALA A 174 -2.64 2.42 36.97
CA ALA A 174 -1.32 2.49 37.55
C ALA A 174 -0.92 1.12 38.13
N ASP A 175 0.37 0.80 38.14
CA ASP A 175 0.91 -0.51 38.56
C ASP A 175 0.73 -0.80 40.07
N THR A 176 0.09 0.10 40.82
CA THR A 176 -0.04 -0.02 42.28
C THR A 176 -0.99 -1.13 42.72
N ASN A 177 -1.99 -1.46 41.90
CA ASN A 177 -3.02 -2.45 42.25
C ASN A 177 -2.90 -3.76 41.48
N ASN A 178 -1.86 -3.95 40.65
CA ASN A 178 -1.68 -5.12 39.79
C ASN A 178 -2.90 -5.44 38.90
N CYS A 179 -3.55 -4.40 38.36
CA CYS A 179 -4.70 -4.56 37.46
C CYS A 179 -4.23 -4.83 36.03
N PRO A 180 -4.89 -5.74 35.28
CA PRO A 180 -4.52 -5.99 33.90
C PRO A 180 -4.74 -4.73 33.05
N ALA A 181 -3.87 -4.49 32.08
CA ALA A 181 -4.04 -3.39 31.15
C ALA A 181 -5.30 -3.57 30.29
N SER A 182 -5.89 -2.46 29.87
CA SER A 182 -7.08 -2.43 29.01
C SER A 182 -6.77 -1.97 27.60
N ILE A 183 -5.61 -1.35 27.39
CA ILE A 183 -5.15 -0.77 26.13
C ILE A 183 -3.72 -1.23 25.86
N MET A 184 -3.45 -1.57 24.61
CA MET A 184 -2.11 -1.73 24.07
C MET A 184 -1.94 -0.77 22.88
N LEU A 185 -0.84 -0.04 22.85
CA LEU A 185 -0.38 0.67 21.66
C LEU A 185 0.72 -0.17 21.00
N VAL A 186 0.41 -0.73 19.83
CA VAL A 186 1.35 -1.48 19.00
C VAL A 186 1.99 -0.53 18.00
N THR A 187 3.32 -0.43 18.03
CA THR A 187 4.11 0.38 17.11
C THR A 187 4.94 -0.55 16.24
N VAL A 188 4.67 -0.57 14.94
CA VAL A 188 5.44 -1.33 13.94
C VAL A 188 6.33 -0.36 13.18
N THR A 189 7.63 -0.64 13.19
CA THR A 189 8.65 0.12 12.44
C THR A 189 9.30 -0.80 11.42
N VAL A 190 9.17 -0.48 10.14
CA VAL A 190 9.86 -1.17 9.05
C VAL A 190 10.99 -0.28 8.53
N SER A 191 12.21 -0.82 8.46
CA SER A 191 13.35 -0.18 7.79
C SER A 191 13.49 -0.74 6.38
N ASP A 192 13.61 0.14 5.39
CA ASP A 192 13.84 -0.22 3.99
C ASP A 192 15.35 -0.38 3.67
N PRO A 193 15.72 -0.88 2.48
CA PRO A 193 17.14 -1.08 2.11
C PRO A 193 17.99 0.20 2.05
N ARG A 194 17.36 1.38 2.10
CA ARG A 194 18.02 2.69 2.14
C ARG A 194 18.14 3.22 3.57
N GLY A 195 17.66 2.47 4.56
CA GLY A 195 17.60 2.86 5.97
C GLY A 195 16.42 3.76 6.31
N GLN A 196 15.50 4.03 5.38
CA GLN A 196 14.32 4.85 5.66
C GLN A 196 13.33 4.07 6.51
N LEU A 197 12.78 4.72 7.53
CA LEU A 197 11.82 4.12 8.44
C LEU A 197 10.38 4.44 8.01
N THR A 198 9.53 3.42 8.05
CA THR A 198 8.07 3.52 7.96
C THR A 198 7.50 3.06 9.30
N VAL A 199 6.74 3.92 9.99
CA VAL A 199 6.18 3.64 11.31
C VAL A 199 4.66 3.66 11.24
N LEU A 200 4.02 2.61 11.75
CA LEU A 200 2.57 2.53 11.91
C LEU A 200 2.22 2.22 13.37
N ASN A 201 1.20 2.91 13.86
CA ASN A 201 0.66 2.72 15.20
C ASN A 201 -0.75 2.12 15.11
N GLY A 202 -1.05 1.18 15.98
CA GLY A 202 -2.39 0.63 16.14
C GLY A 202 -2.71 0.42 17.60
N TYR A 203 -3.94 0.75 17.98
CA TYR A 203 -4.44 0.47 19.32
C TYR A 203 -5.19 -0.86 19.33
N ARG A 204 -4.99 -1.64 20.39
CA ARG A 204 -5.83 -2.77 20.76
C ARG A 204 -6.44 -2.50 22.12
N THR A 205 -7.74 -2.72 22.26
CA THR A 205 -8.43 -2.64 23.54
C THR A 205 -8.86 -4.03 23.99
N SER A 206 -8.86 -4.24 25.30
CA SER A 206 -9.54 -5.38 25.89
C SER A 206 -11.06 -5.16 25.82
N TYR A 207 -11.79 -6.16 25.31
CA TYR A 207 -13.26 -6.20 25.40
C TYR A 207 -13.77 -6.73 26.74
N PHE A 208 -12.88 -6.89 27.71
CA PHE A 208 -13.19 -7.35 29.06
C PHE A 208 -13.11 -6.17 30.02
N ASP A 209 -14.19 -5.94 30.75
CA ASP A 209 -14.25 -4.95 31.81
C ASP A 209 -13.61 -5.51 33.09
N THR A 210 -12.44 -4.99 33.42
CA THR A 210 -11.66 -5.41 34.59
C THR A 210 -12.29 -4.96 35.89
N SER A 211 -13.01 -3.82 35.88
CA SER A 211 -13.56 -3.16 37.07
C SER A 211 -14.76 -3.90 37.65
N SER A 212 -15.56 -4.55 36.80
CA SER A 212 -16.68 -5.39 37.26
C SER A 212 -16.25 -6.75 37.80
N ARG A 213 -15.02 -7.20 37.49
CA ARG A 213 -14.54 -8.54 37.85
C ARG A 213 -13.60 -8.56 39.06
N TYR A 214 -12.64 -7.63 39.10
CA TYR A 214 -11.56 -7.66 40.08
C TYR A 214 -11.64 -6.44 40.98
N THR A 215 -11.79 -6.69 42.29
CA THR A 215 -11.90 -5.61 43.28
C THR A 215 -10.61 -4.79 43.35
N GLY A 216 -10.71 -3.48 43.17
CA GLY A 216 -9.55 -2.56 43.20
C GLY A 216 -8.97 -2.26 41.82
N CYS A 217 -9.54 -2.89 40.79
CA CYS A 217 -9.65 -2.42 39.43
C CYS A 217 -11.05 -1.81 39.22
#